data_AF-A0A644ZVV4-F1
#
_entry.id   AF-A0A644ZVV4-F1
#
_cell.length_a   1.000
_cell.length_b   1.000
_cell.length_c   1.000
_cell.angle_alpha   90.00
_cell.angle_beta   90.00
_cell.angle_gamma   90.00
#
_symmetry.space_group_name_H-M   'P 1'
#
loop_
_entity.id
_entity.type
_entity.pdbx_description
1 polymer ?
#
loop_
_entity_poly.entity_id
_entity_poly.type
_entity_poly.pdbx_seq_one_letter_code
_entity_poly.pdbx_strand_id
1 'polypeptide(L)' 'MAGVAEDKVSVGVGKKFGIPYKLTASELVIVKLFDNSADTGTVTADADELEKNVIALNGTPNGAKNIDLYILV' A
#
# COMPACT_ATOMS: atom_id res chain seq x y z
N MET A 1 -43.12 -6.52 -6.07
CA MET A 1 -42.08 -6.92 -5.09
C MET A 1 -41.00 -5.87 -5.14
N ALA A 2 -40.67 -5.22 -4.01
CA ALA A 2 -39.57 -4.25 -3.97
C ALA A 2 -38.24 -5.03 -3.91
N GLY A 3 -37.34 -4.77 -4.86
CA GLY A 3 -36.02 -5.42 -4.89
C GLY A 3 -35.17 -5.05 -3.67
N VAL A 4 -34.25 -5.94 -3.29
CA VAL A 4 -33.27 -5.68 -2.23
C VAL A 4 -32.37 -4.52 -2.65
N ALA A 5 -32.08 -3.60 -1.72
CA ALA A 5 -31.18 -2.48 -1.97
C ALA A 5 -29.79 -2.97 -2.39
N GLU A 6 -29.15 -2.26 -3.33
CA GLU A 6 -27.81 -2.57 -3.81
C GLU A 6 -26.81 -2.64 -2.64
N ASP A 7 -26.05 -3.72 -2.54
CA ASP A 7 -24.96 -3.84 -1.57
C ASP A 7 -23.84 -2.86 -1.94
N LYS A 8 -23.65 -1.82 -1.11
CA LYS A 8 -22.64 -0.80 -1.32
C LYS A 8 -21.40 -1.15 -0.51
N VAL A 9 -20.48 -1.90 -1.12
CA VAL A 9 -19.13 -2.07 -0.56
C VAL A 9 -18.33 -0.79 -0.81
N SER A 10 -17.99 -0.08 0.27
CA SER A 10 -17.07 1.04 0.21
C SER A 10 -15.63 0.53 0.10
N VAL A 11 -15.15 0.37 -1.14
CA VAL A 11 -13.74 0.08 -1.40
C VAL A 11 -12.94 1.37 -1.27
N GLY A 12 -12.37 1.61 -0.10
CA GLY A 12 -11.42 2.70 0.12
C GLY A 12 -10.02 2.30 -0.32
N VAL A 13 -9.24 3.24 -0.88
CA VAL A 13 -7.79 3.03 -1.05
C VAL A 13 -7.15 3.23 0.32
N GLY A 14 -6.85 2.12 1.00
CA GLY A 14 -6.12 2.17 2.27
C GLY A 14 -4.75 2.82 2.11
N LYS A 15 -4.20 3.37 3.19
CA LYS A 15 -2.83 3.94 3.19
C LYS A 15 -1.73 2.86 3.07
N LYS A 16 -2.11 1.59 3.05
CA LYS A 16 -1.20 0.44 3.02
C LYS A 16 -1.28 -0.24 1.67
N PHE A 17 -0.14 -0.48 1.05
CA PHE A 17 0.00 -1.24 -0.18
C PHE A 17 0.80 -2.50 0.10
N GLY A 18 0.34 -3.63 -0.45
CA GLY A 18 1.05 -4.91 -0.35
C GLY A 18 2.33 -4.90 -1.16
N ILE A 19 3.38 -5.49 -0.61
CA ILE A 19 4.66 -5.71 -1.27
C ILE A 19 4.66 -7.16 -1.77
N PRO A 20 4.78 -7.42 -3.08
CA PRO A 20 4.71 -8.76 -3.64
C PRO A 20 6.02 -9.54 -3.47
N TYR A 21 6.66 -9.44 -2.30
CA TYR A 21 7.91 -10.12 -1.96
C TYR A 21 7.99 -10.35 -0.45
N LYS A 22 8.54 -11.51 -0.04
CA LYS A 22 8.79 -11.81 1.37
C LYS A 22 10.04 -11.08 1.83
N LEU A 23 9.88 -10.11 2.72
CA LEU A 23 11.01 -9.33 3.22
C LEU A 23 11.69 -10.12 4.35
N THR A 24 12.83 -10.72 4.03
CA THR A 24 13.62 -11.57 4.94
C THR A 24 14.65 -10.77 5.74
N ALA A 25 14.91 -9.52 5.34
CA ALA A 25 15.86 -8.62 5.96
C ALA A 25 15.39 -7.16 5.82
N SER A 26 16.28 -6.18 6.04
CA SER A 26 16.02 -4.80 5.64
C SER A 26 16.26 -4.64 4.13
N GLU A 27 15.52 -5.38 3.29
CA GLU A 27 15.53 -5.09 1.85
C GLU A 27 15.08 -3.64 1.63
N LEU A 28 15.69 -2.98 0.65
CA LEU A 28 15.51 -1.54 0.48
C LEU A 28 14.18 -1.28 -0.22
N VAL A 29 13.16 -0.96 0.59
CA VAL A 29 11.86 -0.50 0.12
C VAL A 29 11.80 1.02 0.27
N ILE A 30 11.73 1.74 -0.85
CA ILE A 30 11.71 3.21 -0.90
C ILE A 30 10.45 3.68 -1.60
N VAL A 31 9.65 4.49 -0.90
CA VAL A 31 8.70 5.40 -1.55
C VAL A 31 9.50 6.64 -1.95
N LYS A 32 9.73 6.83 -3.26
CA LYS A 32 10.50 7.99 -3.72
C LYS A 32 9.62 9.22 -3.77
N LEU A 33 8.41 9.06 -4.32
CA LEU A 33 7.43 10.13 -4.44
C LEU A 33 6.01 9.59 -4.20
N PHE A 34 5.24 10.35 -3.44
CA PHE A 34 3.78 10.26 -3.41
C PHE A 34 3.22 11.63 -3.81
N ASP A 35 2.42 11.68 -4.87
CA ASP A 35 1.87 12.93 -5.41
C ASP A 35 2.95 13.98 -5.72
N ASN A 36 4.06 13.54 -6.32
CA ASN A 36 5.25 14.35 -6.63
C ASN A 36 5.97 14.96 -5.41
N SER A 37 5.63 14.56 -4.18
CA SER A 37 6.33 14.94 -2.95
C SER A 37 7.07 13.76 -2.36
N ALA A 38 8.21 14.01 -1.70
CA ALA A 38 8.88 13.01 -0.89
C ALA A 38 7.94 12.47 0.19
N ASP A 39 7.94 11.15 0.39
CA ASP A 39 7.20 10.45 1.44
C ASP A 39 8.12 9.38 2.04
N THR A 40 8.20 9.32 3.36
CA THR A 40 9.03 8.35 4.09
C THR A 40 8.14 7.30 4.76
N GLY A 41 7.27 6.67 3.99
CA GLY A 41 6.34 5.65 4.47
C GLY A 41 7.03 4.55 5.29
N THR A 42 6.25 3.86 6.12
CA THR A 42 6.76 2.81 7.01
C THR A 42 6.57 1.44 6.40
N VAL A 43 7.65 0.66 6.33
CA VAL A 43 7.65 -0.73 5.84
C VAL A 43 7.41 -1.67 7.00
N THR A 44 6.49 -2.62 6.82
CA THR A 44 6.36 -3.80 7.68
C THR A 44 6.91 -4.99 6.91
N ALA A 45 7.97 -5.61 7.44
CA ALA A 45 8.61 -6.78 6.86
C ALA A 45 8.18 -8.06 7.61
N ASP A 46 7.95 -9.12 6.87
CA ASP A 46 7.59 -10.45 7.37
C ASP A 46 8.15 -11.54 6.44
N ALA A 47 8.98 -12.43 6.98
CA ALA A 47 9.63 -13.49 6.21
C ALA A 47 8.70 -14.71 6.00
N ASP A 48 7.68 -14.86 6.82
CA ASP A 48 6.86 -16.06 6.89
C ASP A 48 5.57 -15.88 6.08
N GLU A 49 4.93 -14.72 6.21
CA GLU A 49 3.61 -14.39 5.65
C GLU A 49 3.70 -13.24 4.64
N LEU A 50 3.45 -13.55 3.36
CA LEU A 50 3.60 -12.60 2.25
C LEU A 50 2.68 -11.39 2.41
N GLU A 51 1.43 -11.64 2.81
CA GLU A 51 0.36 -10.66 2.97
C GLU A 51 0.60 -9.62 4.08
N LYS A 52 1.55 -9.89 4.98
CA LYS A 52 1.95 -8.94 6.03
C LYS A 52 2.98 -7.93 5.56
N ASN A 53 3.65 -8.19 4.43
CA ASN A 53 4.61 -7.27 3.84
C ASN A 53 3.87 -6.09 3.21
N VAL A 54 3.94 -4.93 3.85
CA VAL A 54 3.22 -3.73 3.42
C VAL A 54 4.08 -2.47 3.56
N ILE A 55 3.83 -1.50 2.68
CA ILE A 55 4.28 -0.11 2.84
C ILE A 55 3.08 0.75 3.24
N ALA A 56 3.18 1.44 4.38
CA ALA A 56 2.20 2.40 4.84
C ALA A 56 2.66 3.82 4.48
N LEU A 57 1.91 4.53 3.64
CA LEU A 57 2.24 5.90 3.23
C LEU A 57 1.89 6.92 4.33
N ASN A 58 2.68 7.99 4.44
CA ASN A 58 2.31 9.12 5.28
C ASN A 58 1.22 9.97 4.63
N GLY A 59 1.26 10.09 3.30
CA GLY A 59 0.24 10.71 2.48
C GLY A 59 -1.15 10.05 2.58
N THR A 60 -2.12 10.62 1.86
CA THR A 60 -3.50 10.12 1.81
C THR A 60 -3.88 9.78 0.38
N PRO A 61 -3.78 8.50 -0.02
CA PRO A 61 -4.25 8.01 -1.32
C PRO A 61 -5.75 8.28 -1.48
N ASN A 62 -6.13 8.69 -2.69
CA ASN A 62 -7.52 8.90 -3.08
C ASN A 62 -7.82 8.36 -4.50
N GLY A 63 -6.92 7.53 -5.03
CA GLY A 63 -7.01 6.98 -6.38
C GLY A 63 -6.57 7.93 -7.51
N ALA A 64 -6.34 9.21 -7.24
CA ALA A 64 -5.89 10.19 -8.24
C ALA A 64 -4.39 10.55 -8.13
N LYS A 65 -3.77 10.26 -6.99
CA LYS A 65 -2.35 10.57 -6.71
C LYS A 65 -1.44 9.44 -7.17
N ASN A 66 -0.35 9.80 -7.84
CA ASN A 66 0.66 8.85 -8.29
C ASN A 66 1.56 8.39 -7.14
N ILE A 67 2.10 7.18 -7.27
CA ILE A 67 3.05 6.58 -6.33
C ILE A 67 4.26 6.05 -7.11
N ASP A 68 5.46 6.44 -6.67
CA ASP A 68 6.72 5.89 -7.13
C ASP A 68 7.32 5.02 -6.01
N LEU A 69 7.15 3.70 -6.12
CA LEU A 69 7.64 2.71 -5.16
C LEU A 69 8.75 1.86 -5.80
N TYR A 70 9.87 1.75 -5.11
CA TYR A 70 11.00 0.90 -5.48
C TYR A 70 11.22 -0.15 -4.41
N ILE A 71 11.33 -1.41 -4.83
CA ILE A 71 11.65 -2.56 -3.98
C ILE A 71 12.91 -3.18 -4.57
N LEU A 72 14.02 -3.12 -3.83
CA LEU A 72 15.30 -3.69 -4.23
C LEU A 72 15.58 -4.92 -3.37
N VAL A 73 15.59 -6.09 -4.02
CA VAL A 73 15.72 -7.43 -3.42
C VAL A 73 16.88 -8.19 -4.04
#